data_AF-A0A412G6S3-F1
#
_entry.id   AF-A0A412G6S3-F1
#
_cell.length_a   1.000
_cell.length_b   1.000
_cell.length_c   1.000
_cell.angle_alpha   90.00
_cell.angle_beta   90.00
_cell.angle_gamma   90.00
#
_symmetry.space_group_name_H-M   'P 1'
#
loop_
_entity.id
_entity.type
_entity.pdbx_description
1 polymer ?
#
loop_
_entity_poly.entity_id
_entity_poly.type
_entity_poly.pdbx_seq_one_letter_code
_entity_poly.pdbx_strand_id
1 'polypeptide(L)'
;MSYKKGISRRDFIKGAAASAFGVAAAGLLAGCSTESSTPAASPDASSAPSASTGRITGYSGPGDWLGEAPVISDYAKEVDVDVVVVGGGHAGVQAALAAAEAGLKVAVLERMEEDLFTWYGEDIGAFNSKLQQDIGFGTYDLGEVVNEFVTRSGGRCFPAIVKSYVHNSGPTLDHMLEVAREMGVDPKAYTYDNTPEGWLIMQANMDYEKIQAGNDMYDCLRYDYPMTPGTKTWAATAQFMGQYNEQPIQGVAANSVLPLINQACIDKAKQLGAEWYYGTEAVVLLQNEAKDIIGVAGKASDGSYIQFNTAKGVILCGGDYAGNADMCWALLNEYMERFERAGGEQPDFFSFMGGRKGEAVKMGCWAGGMIEPAPRGSMLLGGGPSGPWGCNAMLWLNSEGERFTNEGNLSAAQTACARQPEGTLCLVTDKKWLKSVCASGLEHGGPNAGRPQYYIDLINDMDALVSGPEGGTIRGCTVAERMESTVIKADTLEELADYLGYTGAAKETFLASIEAYNQLCYAGKDTDYGKDASCMIPVDEAPFYAVKSEKNDKPTPMMVTMSGLVTDKRQNVLDMSGKKIKGLYAAGNCLGGRYGLGYSTPCAGNSIGMAVTHGRLAGQFISEE
;
A
#
# COMPACT_ATOMS: atom_id res chain seq x y z
N MET A 1 17.06 -17.41 -19.62
CA MET A 1 18.06 -17.10 -20.67
C MET A 1 19.31 -16.54 -20.01
N SER A 2 20.48 -17.03 -20.41
CA SER A 2 21.79 -16.69 -19.83
C SER A 2 22.37 -15.44 -20.50
N TYR A 3 22.81 -14.45 -19.73
CA TYR A 3 23.79 -13.46 -20.18
C TYR A 3 24.87 -13.22 -19.11
N LYS A 4 26.12 -13.51 -19.49
CA LYS A 4 27.36 -13.15 -18.79
C LYS A 4 28.33 -12.52 -19.80
N LYS A 5 29.23 -11.68 -19.25
CA LYS A 5 30.37 -10.91 -19.79
C LYS A 5 30.02 -9.44 -20.05
N GLY A 6 30.67 -8.44 -19.46
CA GLY A 6 31.92 -8.38 -18.70
C GLY A 6 32.79 -7.27 -19.27
N ILE A 7 32.94 -6.16 -18.54
CA ILE A 7 33.94 -5.12 -18.82
C ILE A 7 34.75 -4.94 -17.52
N SER A 8 36.08 -4.92 -17.65
CA SER A 8 37.03 -5.03 -16.54
C SER A 8 37.52 -3.67 -16.04
N ARG A 9 37.81 -3.63 -14.73
CA ARG A 9 38.17 -2.50 -13.86
C ARG A 9 39.55 -1.86 -14.12
N ARG A 10 39.98 -1.62 -15.37
CA ARG A 10 41.39 -1.30 -15.63
C ARG A 10 41.74 -0.11 -16.52
N ASP A 11 40.85 0.86 -16.71
CA ASP A 11 41.18 2.14 -17.36
C ASP A 11 40.34 3.31 -16.82
N PHE A 12 40.64 3.83 -15.61
CA PHE A 12 40.60 5.28 -15.32
C PHE A 12 41.15 5.63 -13.93
N ILE A 13 42.38 5.22 -13.61
CA ILE A 13 43.17 5.86 -12.56
C ILE A 13 44.35 6.54 -13.25
N LYS A 14 44.27 7.86 -13.41
CA LYS A 14 45.39 8.80 -13.60
C LYS A 14 44.86 10.24 -13.56
N GLY A 15 44.95 10.86 -12.40
CA GLY A 15 44.61 12.27 -12.19
C GLY A 15 44.60 12.61 -10.70
N ALA A 16 45.74 12.46 -10.03
CA ALA A 16 45.90 12.74 -8.61
C ALA A 16 46.33 14.19 -8.33
N ALA A 17 45.86 14.70 -7.16
CA ALA A 17 46.43 15.74 -6.29
C ALA A 17 46.43 17.20 -6.83
N ALA A 18 46.14 18.24 -6.04
CA ALA A 18 46.56 18.53 -4.66
C ALA A 18 45.58 19.55 -4.02
N SER A 19 44.91 19.24 -2.90
CA SER A 19 45.20 19.65 -1.50
C SER A 19 45.23 21.16 -1.21
N ALA A 20 44.36 21.65 -0.30
CA ALA A 20 44.74 22.25 1.00
C ALA A 20 43.65 23.14 1.66
N PHE A 21 43.27 22.74 2.88
CA PHE A 21 43.01 23.54 4.11
C PHE A 21 41.83 24.54 4.24
N GLY A 22 41.07 24.38 5.33
CA GLY A 22 40.91 25.47 6.32
C GLY A 22 39.49 25.84 6.83
N VAL A 23 39.08 25.19 7.94
CA VAL A 23 38.24 25.62 9.08
C VAL A 23 37.54 27.01 9.08
N ALA A 24 36.23 27.03 9.38
CA ALA A 24 35.51 27.88 10.39
C ALA A 24 34.00 27.92 10.05
N ALA A 25 33.09 27.28 10.80
CA ALA A 25 32.47 27.73 12.05
C ALA A 25 31.50 28.94 11.92
N ALA A 26 30.25 28.66 12.31
CA ALA A 26 29.24 29.54 12.91
C ALA A 26 28.37 30.46 12.04
N GLY A 27 27.05 30.26 12.18
CA GLY A 27 26.05 31.33 12.08
C GLY A 27 24.78 30.92 11.35
N LEU A 28 23.70 30.68 12.10
CA LEU A 28 22.40 31.35 11.92
C LEU A 28 21.31 30.66 12.76
N LEU A 29 21.10 31.18 13.97
CA LEU A 29 19.83 31.09 14.68
C LEU A 29 18.97 32.28 14.24
N ALA A 30 17.74 31.96 13.84
CA ALA A 30 16.49 32.69 14.02
C ALA A 30 16.46 34.22 13.85
N GLY A 31 15.56 34.68 12.97
CA GLY A 31 15.11 36.07 12.94
C GLY A 31 13.97 36.30 11.96
N CYS A 32 12.78 35.76 12.23
CA CYS A 32 11.54 36.23 11.61
C CYS A 32 11.25 37.66 12.05
N SER A 33 11.05 38.59 11.10
CA SER A 33 10.17 39.73 11.32
C SER A 33 9.46 40.10 10.02
N THR A 34 8.17 40.35 10.18
CA THR A 34 7.15 40.69 9.20
C THR A 34 7.25 42.15 8.78
N GLU A 35 7.07 42.46 7.50
CA GLU A 35 6.33 43.65 7.10
C GLU A 35 5.78 43.53 5.67
N SER A 36 4.50 43.90 5.55
CA SER A 36 3.66 43.85 4.36
C SER A 36 3.90 45.03 3.43
N SER A 37 4.05 44.78 2.14
CA SER A 37 3.59 45.71 1.11
C SER A 37 3.18 44.94 -0.16
N THR A 38 1.93 45.16 -0.58
CA THR A 38 1.42 44.69 -1.87
C THR A 38 1.74 45.73 -2.94
N PRO A 39 2.06 45.31 -4.17
CA PRO A 39 1.45 45.93 -5.34
C PRO A 39 0.78 44.90 -6.26
N ALA A 40 -0.28 45.34 -6.94
CA ALA A 40 -1.12 44.56 -7.84
C ALA A 40 -0.65 44.59 -9.31
N ALA A 41 -1.07 43.55 -10.06
CA ALA A 41 -1.05 43.30 -11.52
C ALA A 41 0.31 42.87 -12.14
N SER A 42 0.43 41.82 -12.97
CA SER A 42 -0.49 41.25 -13.99
C SER A 42 -0.38 39.71 -14.12
N PRO A 43 -1.42 39.02 -14.66
CA PRO A 43 -1.41 37.57 -14.89
C PRO A 43 -0.92 37.27 -16.31
N ASP A 44 0.39 37.28 -16.51
CA ASP A 44 1.00 36.66 -17.68
C ASP A 44 2.41 36.23 -17.29
N ALA A 45 2.49 35.00 -16.78
CA ALA A 45 3.75 34.32 -16.57
C ALA A 45 3.56 32.86 -16.97
N SER A 46 3.78 32.60 -18.26
CA SER A 46 4.29 31.31 -18.69
C SER A 46 5.60 31.06 -17.92
N SER A 47 5.53 30.30 -16.85
CA SER A 47 6.71 29.93 -16.08
C SER A 47 7.49 28.86 -16.85
N ALA A 48 8.29 29.29 -17.82
CA ALA A 48 9.48 28.54 -18.18
C ALA A 48 10.30 28.30 -16.89
N PRO A 49 10.78 27.07 -16.62
CA PRO A 49 11.52 26.80 -15.39
C PRO A 49 12.75 27.70 -15.31
N SER A 50 13.06 28.18 -14.11
CA SER A 50 14.40 28.67 -13.83
C SER A 50 15.37 27.52 -14.13
N ALA A 51 16.09 27.63 -15.23
CA ALA A 51 17.12 26.69 -15.67
C ALA A 51 18.32 26.61 -14.69
N SER A 52 18.22 27.21 -13.50
CA SER A 52 19.31 27.35 -12.55
C SER A 52 19.27 26.38 -11.37
N THR A 53 18.26 25.50 -11.26
CA THR A 53 18.13 24.59 -10.09
C THR A 53 18.12 23.10 -10.39
N GLY A 54 18.09 22.68 -11.67
CA GLY A 54 18.11 21.26 -12.06
C GLY A 54 16.92 20.44 -11.56
N ARG A 55 15.82 21.10 -11.16
CA ARG A 55 14.56 20.49 -10.67
C ARG A 55 13.35 21.11 -11.35
N ILE A 56 12.24 20.37 -11.37
CA ILE A 56 10.95 20.86 -11.88
C ILE A 56 10.31 21.83 -10.88
N THR A 57 9.82 22.97 -11.37
CA THR A 57 9.13 23.99 -10.57
C THR A 57 7.95 23.38 -9.79
N GLY A 58 7.81 23.73 -8.51
CA GLY A 58 6.76 23.19 -7.64
C GLY A 58 7.08 21.82 -7.01
N TYR A 59 8.18 21.17 -7.41
CA TYR A 59 8.60 19.90 -6.82
C TYR A 59 9.89 20.06 -6.00
N SER A 60 9.88 19.47 -4.81
CA SER A 60 11.08 19.21 -4.02
C SER A 60 11.64 17.87 -4.48
N GLY A 61 12.66 17.89 -5.35
CA GLY A 61 13.22 16.67 -5.94
C GLY A 61 14.25 17.01 -7.02
N PRO A 62 15.31 16.22 -7.21
CA PRO A 62 16.26 16.43 -8.30
C PRO A 62 15.69 16.03 -9.67
N GLY A 63 16.33 16.52 -10.72
CA GLY A 63 16.17 16.01 -12.08
C GLY A 63 14.91 16.49 -12.81
N ASP A 64 14.80 16.04 -14.05
CA ASP A 64 13.67 16.27 -14.94
C ASP A 64 12.89 14.97 -15.16
N TRP A 65 12.29 14.46 -14.08
CA TRP A 65 11.49 13.22 -14.14
C TRP A 65 10.24 13.35 -15.02
N LEU A 66 9.77 14.59 -15.25
CA LEU A 66 8.59 14.89 -16.05
C LEU A 66 8.92 14.90 -17.54
N GLY A 67 10.04 15.50 -17.94
CA GLY A 67 10.41 15.63 -19.34
C GLY A 67 9.38 16.40 -20.18
N GLU A 68 9.60 16.43 -21.49
CA GLU A 68 8.69 17.09 -22.42
C GLU A 68 7.49 16.20 -22.77
N ALA A 69 6.32 16.84 -22.93
CA ALA A 69 5.12 16.17 -23.42
C ALA A 69 5.32 15.77 -24.89
N PRO A 70 4.99 14.52 -25.29
CA PRO A 70 5.05 14.12 -26.69
C PRO A 70 4.14 14.97 -27.58
N VAL A 71 4.63 15.37 -28.75
CA VAL A 71 3.84 16.06 -29.78
C VAL A 71 3.45 15.04 -30.84
N ILE A 72 2.15 14.77 -30.95
CA ILE A 72 1.60 13.83 -31.93
C ILE A 72 0.80 14.60 -32.97
N SER A 73 1.17 14.45 -34.24
CA SER A 73 0.56 15.17 -35.37
C SER A 73 0.00 14.26 -36.47
N ASP A 74 0.28 12.96 -36.41
CA ASP A 74 -0.17 11.98 -37.39
C ASP A 74 -0.93 10.86 -36.66
N TYR A 75 -2.20 10.68 -37.03
CA TYR A 75 -3.11 9.73 -36.41
C TYR A 75 -3.65 8.78 -37.48
N ALA A 76 -3.49 7.48 -37.23
CA ALA A 76 -4.01 6.45 -38.11
C ALA A 76 -5.55 6.34 -38.03
N LYS A 77 -6.13 6.74 -36.90
CA LYS A 77 -7.57 6.68 -36.63
C LYS A 77 -7.98 7.73 -35.59
N GLU A 78 -9.21 8.21 -35.72
CA GLU A 78 -9.91 8.98 -34.69
C GLU A 78 -11.09 8.17 -34.12
N VAL A 79 -11.35 8.32 -32.83
CA VAL A 79 -12.42 7.66 -32.08
C VAL A 79 -13.13 8.70 -31.22
N ASP A 80 -14.42 8.91 -31.45
CA ASP A 80 -15.24 9.84 -30.65
C ASP A 80 -16.04 9.07 -29.59
N VAL A 81 -15.85 9.46 -28.33
CA VAL A 81 -16.55 8.89 -27.17
C VAL A 81 -17.03 9.99 -26.22
N ASP A 82 -17.84 9.64 -25.23
CA ASP A 82 -18.22 10.57 -24.17
C ASP A 82 -17.12 10.66 -23.11
N VAL A 83 -16.49 9.53 -22.77
CA VAL A 83 -15.46 9.42 -21.73
C VAL A 83 -14.32 8.51 -22.18
N VAL A 84 -13.08 8.90 -21.88
CA VAL A 84 -11.92 8.00 -21.99
C VAL A 84 -11.39 7.65 -20.61
N VAL A 85 -11.17 6.37 -20.35
CA VAL A 85 -10.52 5.86 -19.14
C VAL A 85 -9.12 5.37 -19.49
N VAL A 86 -8.10 5.88 -18.82
CA VAL A 86 -6.71 5.49 -19.03
C VAL A 86 -6.30 4.44 -18.00
N GLY A 87 -6.06 3.21 -18.45
CA GLY A 87 -5.68 2.05 -17.62
C GLY A 87 -6.88 1.18 -17.25
N GLY A 88 -6.78 -0.13 -17.50
CA GLY A 88 -7.81 -1.14 -17.24
C GLY A 88 -7.75 -1.79 -15.87
N GLY A 89 -6.90 -1.30 -14.95
CA GLY A 89 -6.77 -1.84 -13.58
C GLY A 89 -8.04 -1.68 -12.73
N HIS A 90 -7.97 -2.03 -11.44
CA HIS A 90 -9.13 -2.03 -10.52
C HIS A 90 -9.98 -0.74 -10.56
N ALA A 91 -9.32 0.43 -10.57
CA ALA A 91 -10.00 1.72 -10.68
C ALA A 91 -10.63 1.96 -12.06
N GLY A 92 -9.92 1.58 -13.13
CA GLY A 92 -10.37 1.80 -14.50
C GLY A 92 -11.60 0.98 -14.86
N VAL A 93 -11.65 -0.29 -14.43
CA VAL A 93 -12.83 -1.14 -14.59
C VAL A 93 -14.06 -0.48 -13.97
N GLN A 94 -13.97 -0.03 -12.73
CA GLN A 94 -15.10 0.56 -12.03
C GLN A 94 -15.49 1.95 -12.57
N ALA A 95 -14.51 2.75 -13.02
CA ALA A 95 -14.77 4.02 -13.69
C ALA A 95 -15.53 3.82 -15.01
N ALA A 96 -15.08 2.86 -15.82
CA ALA A 96 -15.71 2.54 -17.10
C ALA A 96 -17.12 1.97 -16.90
N LEU A 97 -17.28 1.03 -15.96
CA LEU A 97 -18.59 0.44 -15.66
C LEU A 97 -19.58 1.51 -15.18
N ALA A 98 -19.19 2.38 -14.24
CA ALA A 98 -20.07 3.41 -13.72
C ALA A 98 -20.49 4.44 -14.79
N ALA A 99 -19.57 4.83 -15.68
CA ALA A 99 -19.89 5.70 -16.81
C ALA A 99 -20.81 5.02 -17.84
N ALA A 100 -20.57 3.73 -18.13
CA ALA A 100 -21.43 2.95 -19.02
C ALA A 100 -22.83 2.72 -18.44
N GLU A 101 -22.96 2.53 -17.11
CA GLU A 101 -24.24 2.46 -16.40
C GLU A 101 -25.03 3.76 -16.48
N ALA A 102 -24.34 4.91 -16.61
CA ALA A 102 -24.96 6.20 -16.88
C ALA A 102 -25.31 6.41 -18.38
N GLY A 103 -25.07 5.41 -19.23
CA GLY A 103 -25.39 5.44 -20.66
C GLY A 103 -24.37 6.17 -21.54
N LEU A 104 -23.16 6.42 -21.02
CA LEU A 104 -22.09 7.07 -21.77
C LEU A 104 -21.33 6.08 -22.66
N LYS A 105 -20.86 6.56 -23.81
CA LYS A 105 -19.89 5.84 -24.65
C LYS A 105 -18.50 5.95 -24.03
N VAL A 106 -17.89 4.82 -23.71
CA VAL A 106 -16.62 4.76 -22.99
C VAL A 106 -15.57 4.03 -23.82
N ALA A 107 -14.37 4.61 -23.93
CA ALA A 107 -13.17 3.91 -24.37
C ALA A 107 -12.20 3.71 -23.19
N VAL A 108 -11.72 2.49 -22.99
CA VAL A 108 -10.68 2.16 -22.01
C VAL A 108 -9.38 1.84 -22.74
N LEU A 109 -8.32 2.57 -22.44
CA LEU A 109 -6.99 2.33 -23.02
C LEU A 109 -6.15 1.51 -22.04
N GLU A 110 -5.80 0.29 -22.42
CA GLU A 110 -4.95 -0.61 -21.63
C GLU A 110 -3.67 -0.94 -22.41
N ARG A 111 -2.51 -0.68 -21.79
CA ARG A 111 -1.21 -0.86 -22.45
C ARG A 111 -0.85 -2.33 -22.67
N MET A 112 -1.36 -3.22 -21.82
CA MET A 112 -1.10 -4.65 -21.92
C MET A 112 -1.96 -5.26 -23.01
N GLU A 113 -1.42 -6.25 -23.70
CA GLU A 113 -2.20 -7.13 -24.57
C GLU A 113 -3.22 -7.91 -23.74
N GLU A 114 -4.38 -8.23 -24.33
CA GLU A 114 -5.51 -8.84 -23.62
C GLU A 114 -5.15 -10.19 -22.98
N ASP A 115 -4.29 -10.97 -23.61
CA ASP A 115 -3.84 -12.29 -23.14
C ASP A 115 -2.78 -12.21 -22.01
N LEU A 116 -2.15 -11.06 -21.83
CA LEU A 116 -1.16 -10.80 -20.77
C LEU A 116 -1.72 -9.97 -19.62
N PHE A 117 -2.84 -9.29 -19.84
CA PHE A 117 -3.44 -8.39 -18.89
C PHE A 117 -4.01 -9.13 -17.68
N THR A 118 -3.70 -8.63 -16.47
CA THR A 118 -4.19 -9.18 -15.21
C THR A 118 -4.22 -8.12 -14.12
N TRP A 119 -4.90 -8.42 -13.01
CA TRP A 119 -4.94 -7.58 -11.82
C TRP A 119 -4.10 -8.18 -10.70
N TYR A 120 -3.45 -7.32 -9.93
CA TYR A 120 -2.74 -7.71 -8.71
C TYR A 120 -3.64 -7.61 -7.48
N GLY A 121 -3.47 -8.57 -6.57
CA GLY A 121 -4.08 -8.58 -5.25
C GLY A 121 -5.47 -9.25 -5.15
N GLU A 122 -5.93 -9.38 -3.92
CA GLU A 122 -7.10 -10.17 -3.52
C GLU A 122 -7.92 -9.50 -2.42
N ASP A 123 -7.41 -8.44 -1.79
CA ASP A 123 -8.02 -7.80 -0.62
C ASP A 123 -8.74 -6.50 -1.01
N ILE A 124 -10.03 -6.42 -0.71
CA ILE A 124 -10.83 -5.19 -0.82
C ILE A 124 -11.26 -4.75 0.58
N GLY A 125 -10.67 -3.66 1.06
CA GLY A 125 -11.17 -2.95 2.24
C GLY A 125 -12.47 -2.22 1.88
N ALA A 126 -13.58 -2.55 2.54
CA ALA A 126 -14.88 -1.96 2.33
C ALA A 126 -15.69 -1.89 3.63
N PHE A 127 -15.99 -0.67 4.07
CA PHE A 127 -16.69 -0.41 5.33
C PHE A 127 -18.20 -0.48 5.14
N ASN A 128 -18.87 -1.18 6.07
CA ASN A 128 -20.33 -1.30 6.11
C ASN A 128 -20.95 -1.88 4.82
N SER A 129 -20.22 -2.76 4.10
CA SER A 129 -20.83 -3.56 3.03
C SER A 129 -21.95 -4.43 3.58
N LYS A 130 -22.94 -4.75 2.73
CA LYS A 130 -23.96 -5.74 3.05
C LYS A 130 -23.35 -7.11 3.31
N LEU A 131 -22.33 -7.50 2.53
CA LEU A 131 -21.55 -8.71 2.78
C LEU A 131 -21.05 -8.78 4.24
N GLN A 132 -20.35 -7.74 4.70
CA GLN A 132 -19.82 -7.65 6.06
C GLN A 132 -20.93 -7.76 7.12
N GLN A 133 -22.06 -7.08 6.90
CA GLN A 133 -23.19 -7.08 7.82
C GLN A 133 -23.88 -8.45 7.89
N ASP A 134 -24.09 -9.10 6.75
CA ASP A 134 -24.74 -10.42 6.66
C ASP A 134 -23.88 -11.52 7.32
N ILE A 135 -22.55 -11.33 7.43
CA ILE A 135 -21.64 -12.21 8.18
C ILE A 135 -21.75 -12.02 9.71
N GLY A 136 -22.25 -10.87 10.17
CA GLY A 136 -22.51 -10.61 11.60
C GLY A 136 -21.64 -9.55 12.26
N PHE A 137 -20.75 -8.87 11.53
CA PHE A 137 -19.90 -7.79 12.09
C PHE A 137 -20.67 -6.47 12.38
N GLY A 138 -21.93 -6.38 11.96
CA GLY A 138 -22.77 -5.20 12.21
C GLY A 138 -22.32 -3.95 11.45
N THR A 139 -22.72 -2.78 11.96
CA THR A 139 -22.47 -1.46 11.36
C THR A 139 -21.47 -0.68 12.20
N TYR A 140 -20.45 -0.12 11.55
CA TYR A 140 -19.42 0.72 12.17
C TYR A 140 -19.77 2.21 12.10
N ASP A 141 -19.26 2.98 13.06
CA ASP A 141 -19.24 4.44 13.00
C ASP A 141 -18.21 4.92 11.98
N LEU A 142 -18.70 5.33 10.81
CA LEU A 142 -17.85 5.80 9.71
C LEU A 142 -17.11 7.10 10.04
N GLY A 143 -17.63 7.92 10.97
CA GLY A 143 -16.94 9.12 11.43
C GLY A 143 -15.66 8.77 12.19
N GLU A 144 -15.71 7.72 13.03
CA GLU A 144 -14.52 7.21 13.70
C GLU A 144 -13.50 6.63 12.71
N VAL A 145 -13.96 5.87 11.72
CA VAL A 145 -13.09 5.30 10.69
C VAL A 145 -12.37 6.42 9.92
N VAL A 146 -13.10 7.45 9.47
CA VAL A 146 -12.49 8.61 8.79
C VAL A 146 -11.48 9.30 9.69
N ASN A 147 -11.81 9.54 10.96
CA ASN A 147 -10.90 10.18 11.90
C ASN A 147 -9.63 9.33 12.12
N GLU A 148 -9.73 8.01 12.11
CA GLU A 148 -8.59 7.12 12.27
C GLU A 148 -7.62 7.22 11.08
N PHE A 149 -8.11 7.24 9.83
CA PHE A 149 -7.25 7.50 8.65
C PHE A 149 -6.54 8.86 8.74
N VAL A 150 -7.27 9.91 9.15
CA VAL A 150 -6.70 11.26 9.30
C VAL A 150 -5.65 11.27 10.41
N THR A 151 -5.90 10.57 11.52
CA THR A 151 -4.97 10.47 12.65
C THR A 151 -3.71 9.72 12.25
N ARG A 152 -3.84 8.53 11.65
CA ARG A 152 -2.73 7.69 11.17
C ARG A 152 -1.89 8.38 10.09
N SER A 153 -2.49 9.24 9.28
CA SER A 153 -1.77 10.02 8.26
C SER A 153 -1.12 11.31 8.80
N GLY A 154 -1.28 11.63 10.09
CA GLY A 154 -0.82 12.89 10.68
C GLY A 154 -1.48 14.12 10.04
N GLY A 155 -2.72 13.99 9.57
CA GLY A 155 -3.47 15.05 8.90
C GLY A 155 -3.05 15.33 7.45
N ARG A 156 -2.18 14.49 6.86
CA ARG A 156 -1.67 14.71 5.49
C ARG A 156 -2.58 14.19 4.38
N CYS A 157 -3.37 13.14 4.64
CA CYS A 157 -4.38 12.73 3.67
C CYS A 157 -5.39 13.87 3.48
N PHE A 158 -6.07 13.91 2.33
CA PHE A 158 -7.17 14.85 2.13
C PHE A 158 -8.45 14.25 2.74
N PRO A 159 -9.01 14.80 3.84
CA PRO A 159 -10.11 14.14 4.55
C PRO A 159 -11.36 13.93 3.70
N ALA A 160 -11.59 14.76 2.67
CA ALA A 160 -12.74 14.59 1.77
C ALA A 160 -12.60 13.35 0.86
N ILE A 161 -11.38 13.02 0.41
CA ILE A 161 -11.09 11.83 -0.39
C ILE A 161 -11.16 10.56 0.47
N VAL A 162 -10.63 10.62 1.69
CA VAL A 162 -10.78 9.53 2.67
C VAL A 162 -12.26 9.32 3.01
N LYS A 163 -13.00 10.39 3.30
CA LYS A 163 -14.44 10.32 3.58
C LYS A 163 -15.20 9.70 2.42
N SER A 164 -14.93 10.10 1.17
CA SER A 164 -15.63 9.53 0.02
C SER A 164 -15.37 8.04 -0.11
N TYR A 165 -14.15 7.56 0.18
CA TYR A 165 -13.86 6.13 0.23
C TYR A 165 -14.64 5.43 1.34
N VAL A 166 -14.50 5.87 2.59
CA VAL A 166 -15.10 5.22 3.76
C VAL A 166 -16.63 5.11 3.62
N HIS A 167 -17.29 6.16 3.11
CA HIS A 167 -18.75 6.16 2.94
C HIS A 167 -19.27 5.37 1.73
N ASN A 168 -18.44 5.11 0.71
CA ASN A 168 -18.90 4.49 -0.54
C ASN A 168 -18.29 3.10 -0.81
N SER A 169 -17.31 2.68 -0.02
CA SER A 169 -16.61 1.41 -0.23
C SER A 169 -17.50 0.18 -0.03
N GLY A 170 -18.34 0.16 1.01
CA GLY A 170 -19.34 -0.88 1.22
C GLY A 170 -20.28 -1.06 0.03
N PRO A 171 -21.03 -0.01 -0.36
CA PRO A 171 -21.90 -0.05 -1.54
C PRO A 171 -21.17 -0.40 -2.85
N THR A 172 -19.90 0.00 -3.00
CA THR A 172 -19.11 -0.36 -4.19
C THR A 172 -18.81 -1.86 -4.22
N LEU A 173 -18.37 -2.43 -3.09
CA LEU A 173 -18.15 -3.88 -3.01
C LEU A 173 -19.44 -4.65 -3.29
N ASP A 174 -20.55 -4.27 -2.64
CA ASP A 174 -21.84 -4.93 -2.84
C ASP A 174 -22.28 -4.90 -4.32
N HIS A 175 -22.05 -3.77 -4.98
CA HIS A 175 -22.32 -3.63 -6.41
C HIS A 175 -21.45 -4.56 -7.28
N MET A 176 -20.15 -4.68 -6.97
CA MET A 176 -19.26 -5.59 -7.70
C MET A 176 -19.72 -7.06 -7.57
N LEU A 177 -20.15 -7.47 -6.37
CA LEU A 177 -20.66 -8.82 -6.13
C LEU A 177 -22.00 -9.06 -6.84
N GLU A 178 -22.87 -8.05 -6.88
CA GLU A 178 -24.11 -8.10 -7.63
C GLU A 178 -23.85 -8.28 -9.13
N VAL A 179 -22.94 -7.50 -9.71
CA VAL A 179 -22.57 -7.63 -11.13
C VAL A 179 -22.00 -9.01 -11.42
N ALA A 180 -21.15 -9.55 -10.53
CA ALA A 180 -20.64 -10.91 -10.68
C ALA A 180 -21.77 -11.96 -10.71
N ARG A 181 -22.79 -11.79 -9.86
CA ARG A 181 -24.00 -12.63 -9.86
C ARG A 181 -24.78 -12.49 -11.18
N GLU A 182 -25.06 -11.28 -11.62
CA GLU A 182 -25.79 -11.00 -12.86
C GLU A 182 -25.09 -11.59 -14.09
N MET A 183 -23.76 -11.54 -14.10
CA MET A 183 -22.92 -12.03 -15.19
C MET A 183 -22.64 -13.55 -15.12
N GLY A 184 -23.20 -14.25 -14.14
CA GLY A 184 -23.12 -15.70 -14.04
C GLY A 184 -21.78 -16.24 -13.55
N VAL A 185 -21.03 -15.46 -12.76
CA VAL A 185 -19.83 -15.95 -12.06
C VAL A 185 -20.22 -17.08 -11.09
N ASP A 186 -19.31 -18.00 -10.81
CA ASP A 186 -19.52 -19.03 -9.78
C ASP A 186 -19.80 -18.36 -8.42
N PRO A 187 -20.92 -18.70 -7.73
CA PRO A 187 -21.25 -18.17 -6.41
C PRO A 187 -20.11 -18.19 -5.41
N LYS A 188 -19.24 -19.21 -5.45
CA LYS A 188 -18.09 -19.30 -4.54
C LYS A 188 -17.21 -18.04 -4.55
N ALA A 189 -17.09 -17.37 -5.70
CA ALA A 189 -16.26 -16.17 -5.81
C ALA A 189 -16.88 -14.92 -5.17
N TYR A 190 -18.19 -14.89 -4.91
CA TYR A 190 -18.89 -13.71 -4.38
C TYR A 190 -19.76 -13.97 -3.14
N THR A 191 -19.85 -15.20 -2.65
CA THR A 191 -20.54 -15.54 -1.40
C THR A 191 -19.54 -15.93 -0.32
N TYR A 192 -19.72 -15.40 0.89
CA TYR A 192 -18.93 -15.79 2.06
C TYR A 192 -19.15 -17.25 2.43
N ASP A 193 -18.06 -17.93 2.80
CA ASP A 193 -18.08 -19.32 3.26
C ASP A 193 -16.97 -19.55 4.30
N ASN A 194 -17.36 -19.82 5.55
CA ASN A 194 -16.44 -20.07 6.67
C ASN A 194 -16.10 -21.56 6.80
N THR A 195 -15.62 -22.16 5.72
CA THR A 195 -15.21 -23.57 5.67
C THR A 195 -13.84 -23.68 4.99
N PRO A 196 -13.15 -24.84 5.04
CA PRO A 196 -11.92 -25.05 4.27
C PRO A 196 -12.07 -24.76 2.76
N GLU A 197 -13.28 -24.89 2.21
CA GLU A 197 -13.58 -24.75 0.79
C GLU A 197 -13.93 -23.33 0.35
N GLY A 198 -14.14 -22.41 1.31
CA GLY A 198 -14.59 -21.05 1.03
C GLY A 198 -13.57 -20.21 0.26
N TRP A 199 -14.04 -19.49 -0.78
CA TRP A 199 -13.17 -18.62 -1.59
C TRP A 199 -13.21 -17.16 -1.17
N LEU A 200 -14.37 -16.65 -0.78
CA LEU A 200 -14.52 -15.31 -0.25
C LEU A 200 -14.58 -15.37 1.27
N ILE A 201 -13.61 -14.75 1.93
CA ILE A 201 -13.54 -14.65 3.39
C ILE A 201 -13.55 -13.19 3.86
N MET A 202 -13.83 -12.99 5.14
CA MET A 202 -13.66 -11.70 5.81
C MET A 202 -12.44 -11.76 6.71
N GLN A 203 -11.51 -10.82 6.58
CA GLN A 203 -10.39 -10.74 7.52
C GLN A 203 -10.89 -10.34 8.91
N ALA A 204 -10.59 -11.17 9.89
CA ALA A 204 -10.97 -11.02 11.28
C ALA A 204 -9.92 -11.65 12.20
N ASN A 205 -9.99 -11.36 13.50
CA ASN A 205 -9.18 -12.02 14.53
C ASN A 205 -9.90 -13.26 15.06
N MET A 206 -9.15 -14.09 15.78
CA MET A 206 -9.74 -15.12 16.63
C MET A 206 -10.08 -14.59 18.01
N ASP A 207 -11.14 -15.16 18.59
CA ASP A 207 -11.54 -15.03 19.98
C ASP A 207 -10.78 -16.07 20.81
N TYR A 208 -9.79 -15.59 21.56
CA TYR A 208 -8.91 -16.43 22.38
C TYR A 208 -9.67 -17.19 23.48
N GLU A 209 -10.71 -16.58 24.07
CA GLU A 209 -11.44 -17.19 25.18
C GLU A 209 -12.27 -18.39 24.69
N LYS A 210 -12.84 -18.30 23.48
CA LYS A 210 -13.50 -19.45 22.84
C LYS A 210 -12.52 -20.57 22.52
N ILE A 211 -11.32 -20.23 22.04
CA ILE A 211 -10.27 -21.23 21.79
C ILE A 211 -9.89 -21.93 23.09
N GLN A 212 -9.65 -21.18 24.18
CA GLN A 212 -9.34 -21.76 25.49
C GLN A 212 -10.47 -22.65 26.04
N ALA A 213 -11.73 -22.31 25.75
CA ALA A 213 -12.89 -23.11 26.11
C ALA A 213 -12.99 -24.44 25.33
N GLY A 214 -12.13 -24.67 24.34
CA GLY A 214 -12.10 -25.88 23.52
C GLY A 214 -13.15 -25.91 22.41
N ASN A 215 -13.65 -24.73 22.00
CA ASN A 215 -14.58 -24.63 20.87
C ASN A 215 -13.88 -25.01 19.56
N ASP A 216 -14.68 -25.38 18.55
CA ASP A 216 -14.19 -25.56 17.19
C ASP A 216 -13.58 -24.24 16.67
N MET A 217 -12.45 -24.32 15.99
CA MET A 217 -11.74 -23.14 15.47
C MET A 217 -12.63 -22.33 14.52
N TYR A 218 -13.56 -22.96 13.81
CA TYR A 218 -14.51 -22.27 12.92
C TYR A 218 -15.56 -21.44 13.67
N ASP A 219 -15.83 -21.73 14.94
CA ASP A 219 -16.74 -20.96 15.80
C ASP A 219 -16.03 -19.85 16.60
N CYS A 220 -14.70 -19.75 16.44
CA CYS A 220 -13.84 -18.88 17.21
C CYS A 220 -13.51 -17.54 16.52
N LEU A 221 -14.21 -17.16 15.45
CA LEU A 221 -14.06 -15.81 14.89
C LEU A 221 -14.52 -14.74 15.91
N ARG A 222 -13.77 -13.65 15.95
CA ARG A 222 -14.04 -12.45 16.74
C ARG A 222 -14.95 -11.50 15.97
N TYR A 223 -15.90 -10.86 16.64
CA TYR A 223 -16.89 -9.96 16.02
C TYR A 223 -16.98 -8.57 16.68
N ASP A 224 -16.36 -8.35 17.84
CA ASP A 224 -16.34 -7.07 18.55
C ASP A 224 -15.25 -6.14 18.00
N TYR A 225 -15.65 -5.22 17.12
CA TYR A 225 -14.80 -4.19 16.53
C TYR A 225 -15.35 -2.78 16.82
N PRO A 226 -14.48 -1.74 16.90
CA PRO A 226 -13.03 -1.79 16.66
C PRO A 226 -12.22 -2.43 17.78
N MET A 227 -11.08 -3.01 17.42
CA MET A 227 -9.99 -3.35 18.34
C MET A 227 -9.00 -2.19 18.43
N THR A 228 -8.19 -2.10 19.50
CA THR A 228 -7.19 -1.03 19.67
C THR A 228 -5.88 -1.55 20.28
N PRO A 229 -5.13 -2.45 19.60
CA PRO A 229 -3.82 -2.91 20.07
C PRO A 229 -2.75 -1.79 20.10
N GLY A 230 -2.98 -0.70 19.38
CA GLY A 230 -2.21 0.54 19.44
C GLY A 230 -2.90 1.64 18.65
N THR A 231 -3.44 1.27 17.50
CA THR A 231 -4.32 2.08 16.65
C THR A 231 -5.65 1.34 16.41
N LYS A 232 -6.74 2.06 16.12
CA LYS A 232 -8.06 1.42 15.96
C LYS A 232 -8.15 0.63 14.65
N THR A 233 -8.63 -0.60 14.71
CA THR A 233 -8.76 -1.47 13.53
C THR A 233 -10.13 -2.13 13.45
N TRP A 234 -10.60 -2.43 12.23
CA TRP A 234 -11.91 -3.02 11.95
C TRP A 234 -11.80 -4.21 11.00
N ALA A 235 -12.65 -5.22 11.21
CA ALA A 235 -12.90 -6.26 10.23
C ALA A 235 -13.74 -5.70 9.07
N ALA A 236 -13.06 -5.20 8.03
CA ALA A 236 -13.69 -4.57 6.86
C ALA A 236 -13.12 -5.09 5.54
N THR A 237 -12.23 -6.08 5.57
CA THR A 237 -11.54 -6.56 4.36
C THR A 237 -12.18 -7.84 3.85
N ALA A 238 -12.83 -7.76 2.70
CA ALA A 238 -13.23 -8.91 1.91
C ALA A 238 -12.02 -9.42 1.10
N GLN A 239 -11.69 -10.70 1.26
CA GLN A 239 -10.53 -11.32 0.61
C GLN A 239 -10.98 -12.45 -0.32
N PHE A 240 -10.56 -12.37 -1.59
CA PHE A 240 -11.00 -13.21 -2.69
C PHE A 240 -9.94 -14.25 -3.05
N MET A 241 -9.89 -15.34 -2.29
CA MET A 241 -8.86 -16.37 -2.42
C MET A 241 -9.48 -17.66 -2.89
N GLY A 242 -9.14 -18.12 -4.10
CA GLY A 242 -9.70 -19.34 -4.68
C GLY A 242 -9.41 -20.61 -3.86
N GLN A 243 -9.55 -21.75 -4.52
CA GLN A 243 -9.35 -23.04 -3.88
C GLN A 243 -8.00 -23.11 -3.16
N TYR A 244 -8.06 -23.52 -1.89
CA TYR A 244 -6.89 -23.79 -1.09
C TYR A 244 -6.09 -24.97 -1.66
N ASN A 245 -4.78 -24.80 -1.72
CA ASN A 245 -3.81 -25.81 -2.10
C ASN A 245 -2.96 -26.18 -0.88
N GLU A 246 -3.14 -27.42 -0.40
CA GLU A 246 -2.40 -28.00 0.71
C GLU A 246 -0.88 -28.10 0.47
N GLN A 247 -0.44 -28.02 -0.80
CA GLN A 247 0.96 -28.03 -1.21
C GLN A 247 1.27 -26.73 -1.96
N PRO A 248 1.58 -25.63 -1.25
CA PRO A 248 1.79 -24.32 -1.86
C PRO A 248 2.84 -24.35 -2.98
N ILE A 249 2.57 -23.67 -4.10
CA ILE A 249 3.53 -23.52 -5.19
C ILE A 249 4.24 -22.18 -4.97
N GLN A 250 5.56 -22.22 -4.75
CA GLN A 250 6.36 -21.02 -4.42
C GLN A 250 5.83 -20.27 -3.17
N GLY A 251 5.28 -20.98 -2.18
CA GLY A 251 4.70 -20.39 -0.96
C GLY A 251 3.26 -19.90 -1.12
N VAL A 252 2.69 -19.90 -2.34
CA VAL A 252 1.32 -19.44 -2.59
C VAL A 252 0.34 -20.62 -2.45
N ALA A 253 -0.55 -20.52 -1.47
CA ALA A 253 -1.50 -21.58 -1.13
C ALA A 253 -2.90 -21.39 -1.73
N ALA A 254 -3.21 -20.24 -2.30
CA ALA A 254 -4.41 -20.02 -3.11
C ALA A 254 -4.16 -18.83 -4.05
N ASN A 255 -4.75 -18.88 -5.24
CA ASN A 255 -4.68 -17.76 -6.19
C ASN A 255 -5.89 -16.84 -6.01
N SER A 256 -5.69 -15.54 -6.26
CA SER A 256 -6.79 -14.57 -6.24
C SER A 256 -7.89 -14.96 -7.23
N VAL A 257 -9.14 -14.92 -6.79
CA VAL A 257 -10.33 -15.04 -7.66
C VAL A 257 -11.00 -13.69 -7.91
N LEU A 258 -10.43 -12.60 -7.36
CA LEU A 258 -10.86 -11.23 -7.68
C LEU A 258 -10.87 -10.93 -9.19
N PRO A 259 -9.95 -11.48 -10.02
CA PRO A 259 -10.03 -11.33 -11.48
C PRO A 259 -11.36 -11.79 -12.09
N LEU A 260 -12.05 -12.79 -11.51
CA LEU A 260 -13.37 -13.21 -12.00
C LEU A 260 -14.42 -12.12 -11.82
N ILE A 261 -14.36 -11.41 -10.69
CA ILE A 261 -15.26 -10.30 -10.37
C ILE A 261 -14.98 -9.09 -11.26
N ASN A 262 -13.70 -8.77 -11.47
CA ASN A 262 -13.31 -7.70 -12.39
C ASN A 262 -13.68 -8.01 -13.83
N GLN A 263 -13.50 -9.25 -14.29
CA GLN A 263 -13.91 -9.66 -15.62
C GLN A 263 -15.42 -9.53 -15.82
N ALA A 264 -16.23 -9.94 -14.84
CA ALA A 264 -17.68 -9.71 -14.88
C ALA A 264 -18.04 -8.22 -14.99
N CYS A 265 -17.31 -7.34 -14.28
CA CYS A 265 -17.50 -5.90 -14.38
C CYS A 265 -17.12 -5.36 -15.78
N ILE A 266 -16.04 -5.86 -16.39
CA ILE A 266 -15.69 -5.54 -17.79
C ILE A 266 -16.80 -6.01 -18.74
N ASP A 267 -17.25 -7.25 -18.59
CA ASP A 267 -18.24 -7.85 -19.48
C ASP A 267 -19.58 -7.10 -19.39
N LYS A 268 -19.98 -6.69 -18.19
CA LYS A 268 -21.14 -5.82 -17.97
C LYS A 268 -20.97 -4.46 -18.63
N ALA A 269 -19.82 -3.82 -18.48
CA ALA A 269 -19.53 -2.55 -19.13
C ALA A 269 -19.56 -2.69 -20.67
N LYS A 270 -19.00 -3.78 -21.22
CA LYS A 270 -19.06 -4.10 -22.66
C LYS A 270 -20.50 -4.32 -23.14
N GLN A 271 -21.36 -5.00 -22.35
CA GLN A 271 -22.79 -5.13 -22.66
C GLN A 271 -23.51 -3.77 -22.72
N LEU A 272 -23.04 -2.80 -21.93
CA LEU A 272 -23.55 -1.43 -21.90
C LEU A 272 -22.91 -0.51 -22.97
N GLY A 273 -21.98 -1.02 -23.78
CA GLY A 273 -21.39 -0.31 -24.91
C GLY A 273 -20.01 0.32 -24.66
N ALA A 274 -19.34 0.00 -23.55
CA ALA A 274 -17.95 0.38 -23.34
C ALA A 274 -17.00 -0.50 -24.17
N GLU A 275 -15.91 0.08 -24.70
CA GLU A 275 -14.92 -0.60 -25.52
C GLU A 275 -13.55 -0.60 -24.85
N TRP A 276 -12.88 -1.77 -24.84
CA TRP A 276 -11.51 -1.92 -24.36
C TRP A 276 -10.53 -1.96 -25.53
N TYR A 277 -9.55 -1.08 -25.48
CA TYR A 277 -8.44 -0.96 -26.40
C TYR A 277 -7.18 -1.52 -25.72
N TYR A 278 -7.03 -2.84 -25.72
CA TYR A 278 -5.82 -3.52 -25.26
C TYR A 278 -4.64 -3.23 -26.21
N GLY A 279 -3.41 -3.37 -25.72
CA GLY A 279 -2.20 -3.02 -26.47
C GLY A 279 -2.14 -1.53 -26.88
N THR A 280 -2.85 -0.65 -26.17
CA THR A 280 -2.93 0.78 -26.48
C THR A 280 -2.46 1.61 -25.29
N GLU A 281 -1.25 2.15 -25.37
CA GLU A 281 -0.64 3.01 -24.35
C GLU A 281 -1.13 4.44 -24.51
N ALA A 282 -1.78 5.03 -23.50
CA ALA A 282 -2.08 6.46 -23.50
C ALA A 282 -0.80 7.29 -23.32
N VAL A 283 -0.58 8.26 -24.20
CA VAL A 283 0.70 8.98 -24.33
C VAL A 283 0.62 10.44 -23.89
N VAL A 284 -0.40 11.18 -24.34
CA VAL A 284 -0.56 12.60 -24.03
C VAL A 284 -2.03 13.02 -24.08
N LEU A 285 -2.43 13.90 -23.15
CA LEU A 285 -3.77 14.50 -23.15
C LEU A 285 -3.86 15.61 -24.21
N LEU A 286 -5.00 15.71 -24.87
CA LEU A 286 -5.28 16.73 -25.88
C LEU A 286 -6.04 17.88 -25.21
N GLN A 287 -5.53 19.10 -25.37
CA GLN A 287 -6.11 20.32 -24.80
C GLN A 287 -6.56 21.29 -25.88
N ASN A 288 -7.71 21.94 -25.67
CA ASN A 288 -8.10 23.09 -26.48
C ASN A 288 -7.36 24.37 -26.03
N GLU A 289 -7.63 25.51 -26.69
CA GLU A 289 -7.03 26.81 -26.36
C GLU A 289 -7.33 27.26 -24.92
N ALA A 290 -8.50 26.87 -24.38
CA ALA A 290 -8.91 27.15 -22.99
C ALA A 290 -8.27 26.21 -21.96
N LYS A 291 -7.43 25.27 -22.41
CA LYS A 291 -6.80 24.22 -21.58
C LYS A 291 -7.76 23.16 -21.03
N ASP A 292 -9.00 23.11 -21.55
CA ASP A 292 -9.91 21.99 -21.26
C ASP A 292 -9.37 20.72 -21.93
N ILE A 293 -9.55 19.57 -21.28
CA ILE A 293 -9.23 18.27 -21.88
C ILE A 293 -10.33 17.90 -22.87
N ILE A 294 -9.92 17.62 -24.11
CA ILE A 294 -10.81 17.24 -25.22
C ILE A 294 -10.48 15.86 -25.79
N GLY A 295 -9.44 15.20 -25.29
CA GLY A 295 -9.04 13.89 -25.79
C GLY A 295 -7.75 13.34 -25.18
N VAL A 296 -7.33 12.20 -25.70
CA VAL A 296 -6.04 11.58 -25.41
C VAL A 296 -5.51 10.89 -26.67
N ALA A 297 -4.21 10.98 -26.90
CA ALA A 297 -3.53 10.19 -27.92
C ALA A 297 -3.12 8.83 -27.32
N GLY A 298 -3.58 7.75 -27.93
CA GLY A 298 -3.14 6.39 -27.64
C GLY A 298 -2.14 5.89 -28.69
N LYS A 299 -1.16 5.10 -28.27
CA LYS A 299 -0.18 4.43 -29.14
C LYS A 299 -0.46 2.94 -29.12
N ALA A 300 -0.84 2.39 -30.26
CA ALA A 300 -1.06 0.96 -30.41
C ALA A 300 0.28 0.19 -30.45
N SER A 301 0.23 -1.12 -30.20
CA SER A 301 1.40 -2.01 -30.20
C SER A 301 2.14 -2.09 -31.54
N ASP A 302 1.48 -1.77 -32.66
CA ASP A 302 2.11 -1.63 -33.97
C ASP A 302 2.88 -0.31 -34.16
N GLY A 303 2.81 0.59 -33.17
CA GLY A 303 3.45 1.89 -33.15
C GLY A 303 2.61 3.04 -33.72
N SER A 304 1.42 2.75 -34.28
CA SER A 304 0.51 3.77 -34.80
C SER A 304 -0.18 4.55 -33.66
N TYR A 305 -0.56 5.80 -33.94
CA TYR A 305 -1.29 6.64 -33.00
C TYR A 305 -2.77 6.69 -33.34
N ILE A 306 -3.60 6.62 -32.29
CA ILE A 306 -5.06 6.74 -32.34
C ILE A 306 -5.43 7.97 -31.50
N GLN A 307 -6.21 8.87 -32.07
CA GLN A 307 -6.77 10.00 -31.34
C GLN A 307 -8.13 9.62 -30.76
N PHE A 308 -8.28 9.72 -29.45
CA PHE A 308 -9.56 9.54 -28.77
C PHE A 308 -10.09 10.91 -28.37
N ASN A 309 -11.15 11.38 -29.04
CA ASN A 309 -11.86 12.61 -28.69
C ASN A 309 -12.92 12.31 -27.64
N THR A 310 -13.11 13.23 -26.70
CA THR A 310 -14.07 13.07 -25.60
C THR A 310 -14.98 14.29 -25.45
N ALA A 311 -16.28 14.05 -25.24
CA ALA A 311 -17.24 15.11 -24.99
C ALA A 311 -17.29 15.54 -23.51
N LYS A 312 -16.91 14.67 -22.56
CA LYS A 312 -16.97 14.93 -21.11
C LYS A 312 -15.59 15.05 -20.48
N GLY A 313 -14.64 14.22 -20.90
CA GLY A 313 -13.28 14.22 -20.36
C GLY A 313 -12.59 12.86 -20.30
N VAL A 314 -11.48 12.84 -19.55
CA VAL A 314 -10.58 11.71 -19.35
C VAL A 314 -10.44 11.41 -17.86
N ILE A 315 -10.52 10.13 -17.49
CA ILE A 315 -10.23 9.63 -16.14
C ILE A 315 -8.89 8.90 -16.15
N LEU A 316 -7.92 9.42 -15.40
CA LEU A 316 -6.60 8.81 -15.23
C LEU A 316 -6.64 7.71 -14.16
N CYS A 317 -6.44 6.45 -14.58
CA CYS A 317 -6.42 5.24 -13.75
C CYS A 317 -5.16 4.38 -14.00
N GLY A 318 -4.13 4.93 -14.67
CA GLY A 318 -2.95 4.22 -15.16
C GLY A 318 -1.91 3.82 -14.09
N GLY A 319 -2.30 3.77 -12.82
CA GLY A 319 -1.44 3.35 -11.72
C GLY A 319 -0.47 4.41 -11.19
N ASP A 320 0.51 3.95 -10.43
CA ASP A 320 1.56 4.76 -9.81
C ASP A 320 2.84 4.83 -10.68
N TYR A 321 3.94 5.28 -10.06
CA TYR A 321 5.25 5.40 -10.66
C TYR A 321 6.32 4.53 -9.95
N ALA A 322 5.90 3.52 -9.16
CA ALA A 322 6.83 2.70 -8.37
C ALA A 322 7.85 1.95 -9.23
N GLY A 323 7.52 1.62 -10.48
CA GLY A 323 8.41 0.97 -11.44
C GLY A 323 9.31 1.93 -12.22
N ASN A 324 9.30 3.22 -11.92
CA ASN A 324 10.14 4.24 -12.57
C ASN A 324 11.17 4.79 -11.57
N ALA A 325 12.42 4.36 -11.75
CA ALA A 325 13.55 4.76 -10.90
C ALA A 325 13.75 6.28 -10.86
N ASP A 326 13.64 6.97 -12.00
CA ASP A 326 13.84 8.43 -12.08
C ASP A 326 12.75 9.18 -11.32
N MET A 327 11.49 8.78 -11.50
CA MET A 327 10.38 9.36 -10.74
C MET A 327 10.47 9.04 -9.25
N CYS A 328 10.80 7.79 -8.90
CA CYS A 328 10.96 7.41 -7.50
C CYS A 328 12.08 8.21 -6.84
N TRP A 329 13.25 8.28 -7.46
CA TRP A 329 14.40 9.03 -6.96
C TRP A 329 14.08 10.51 -6.76
N ALA A 330 13.36 11.11 -7.72
CA ALA A 330 12.99 12.51 -7.66
C ALA A 330 11.87 12.80 -6.64
N LEU A 331 10.92 11.89 -6.43
CA LEU A 331 9.67 12.18 -5.71
C LEU A 331 9.59 11.57 -4.31
N LEU A 332 10.32 10.48 -4.04
CA LEU A 332 10.34 9.76 -2.75
C LEU A 332 11.60 10.12 -1.94
N ASN A 333 11.85 11.42 -1.76
CA ASN A 333 13.14 11.97 -1.30
C ASN A 333 13.65 11.36 0.01
N GLU A 334 12.77 11.15 1.00
CA GLU A 334 13.19 10.58 2.29
C GLU A 334 13.74 9.15 2.12
N TYR A 335 13.10 8.35 1.27
CA TYR A 335 13.52 6.97 1.01
C TYR A 335 14.78 6.95 0.15
N MET A 336 14.84 7.82 -0.86
CA MET A 336 16.01 8.03 -1.70
C MET A 336 17.24 8.38 -0.84
N GLU A 337 17.12 9.33 0.10
CA GLU A 337 18.22 9.72 0.99
C GLU A 337 18.73 8.55 1.85
N ARG A 338 17.82 7.71 2.35
CA ARG A 338 18.20 6.51 3.13
C ARG A 338 18.91 5.48 2.25
N PHE A 339 18.34 5.20 1.08
CA PHE A 339 18.91 4.27 0.12
C PHE A 339 20.30 4.70 -0.36
N GLU A 340 20.48 5.99 -0.67
CA GLU A 340 21.77 6.57 -1.07
C GLU A 340 22.82 6.50 0.05
N ARG A 341 22.44 6.82 1.31
CA ARG A 341 23.35 6.70 2.47
C ARG A 341 23.83 5.27 2.71
N ALA A 342 23.02 4.29 2.37
CA ALA A 342 23.39 2.88 2.40
C ALA A 342 24.16 2.42 1.14
N GLY A 343 24.48 3.35 0.23
CA GLY A 343 25.25 3.09 -0.99
C GLY A 343 24.44 2.50 -2.14
N GLY A 344 23.12 2.72 -2.14
CA GLY A 344 22.26 2.41 -3.28
C GLY A 344 22.35 3.48 -4.37
N GLU A 345 22.09 3.10 -5.63
CA GLU A 345 22.18 3.98 -6.80
C GLU A 345 20.81 4.18 -7.46
N GLN A 346 20.61 5.33 -8.12
CA GLN A 346 19.34 5.70 -8.75
C GLN A 346 18.71 4.60 -9.62
N PRO A 347 19.44 3.90 -10.53
CA PRO A 347 18.83 2.89 -11.38
C PRO A 347 18.19 1.71 -10.62
N ASP A 348 18.60 1.47 -9.38
CA ASP A 348 18.11 0.39 -8.52
C ASP A 348 16.96 0.84 -7.60
N PHE A 349 16.61 2.12 -7.59
CA PHE A 349 15.61 2.69 -6.70
C PHE A 349 14.20 2.65 -7.27
N PHE A 350 13.69 1.44 -7.47
CA PHE A 350 12.35 1.17 -7.99
C PHE A 350 11.76 -0.09 -7.35
N SER A 351 10.47 -0.31 -7.57
CA SER A 351 9.79 -1.54 -7.16
C SER A 351 9.96 -2.64 -8.19
N PHE A 352 10.51 -3.78 -7.75
CA PHE A 352 10.62 -4.99 -8.59
C PHE A 352 9.25 -5.55 -9.01
N MET A 353 8.17 -5.17 -8.31
CA MET A 353 6.78 -5.55 -8.65
C MET A 353 6.22 -4.80 -9.87
N GLY A 354 7.05 -4.02 -10.57
CA GLY A 354 6.99 -3.77 -12.01
C GLY A 354 5.77 -3.04 -12.61
N GLY A 355 5.86 -2.81 -13.93
CA GLY A 355 4.76 -2.46 -14.84
C GLY A 355 4.27 -1.00 -14.87
N ARG A 356 4.37 -0.28 -13.75
CA ARG A 356 3.77 1.06 -13.57
C ARG A 356 4.84 2.15 -13.51
N LYS A 357 4.95 2.96 -14.56
CA LYS A 357 6.06 3.93 -14.70
C LYS A 357 5.62 5.39 -14.65
N GLY A 358 4.38 5.64 -14.21
CA GLY A 358 3.87 6.99 -13.96
C GLY A 358 3.39 7.74 -15.19
N GLU A 359 3.17 7.10 -16.33
CA GLU A 359 2.78 7.76 -17.58
C GLU A 359 1.48 8.57 -17.43
N ALA A 360 0.45 7.99 -16.78
CA ALA A 360 -0.80 8.70 -16.49
C ALA A 360 -0.60 9.91 -15.56
N VAL A 361 0.29 9.79 -14.58
CA VAL A 361 0.63 10.91 -13.68
C VAL A 361 1.36 12.01 -14.45
N LYS A 362 2.31 11.65 -15.32
CA LYS A 362 3.02 12.61 -16.18
C LYS A 362 2.07 13.35 -17.11
N MET A 363 1.11 12.65 -17.72
CA MET A 363 0.05 13.27 -18.52
C MET A 363 -0.76 14.29 -17.73
N GLY A 364 -1.16 13.96 -16.50
CA GLY A 364 -1.87 14.91 -15.63
C GLY A 364 -1.02 16.15 -15.32
N CYS A 365 0.27 15.98 -15.09
CA CYS A 365 1.21 17.09 -14.87
C CYS A 365 1.43 17.95 -16.12
N TRP A 366 1.58 17.34 -17.30
CA TRP A 366 1.72 18.08 -18.57
C TRP A 366 0.47 18.91 -18.89
N ALA A 367 -0.72 18.46 -18.50
CA ALA A 367 -1.96 19.21 -18.64
C ALA A 367 -2.09 20.41 -17.66
N GLY A 368 -1.16 20.56 -16.72
CA GLY A 368 -1.12 21.65 -15.73
C GLY A 368 -1.41 21.21 -14.29
N GLY A 369 -1.67 19.91 -14.06
CA GLY A 369 -1.88 19.34 -12.74
C GLY A 369 -0.59 19.17 -11.94
N MET A 370 -0.72 18.79 -10.67
CA MET A 370 0.42 18.54 -9.79
C MET A 370 0.24 17.28 -8.95
N ILE A 371 1.35 16.61 -8.63
CA ILE A 371 1.39 15.58 -7.58
C ILE A 371 1.46 16.28 -6.21
N GLU A 372 0.92 15.65 -5.18
CA GLU A 372 1.03 16.08 -3.79
C GLU A 372 2.47 16.52 -3.40
N PRO A 373 2.63 17.51 -2.51
CA PRO A 373 3.95 17.95 -2.05
C PRO A 373 4.65 16.89 -1.18
N ALA A 374 5.97 17.01 -1.01
CA ALA A 374 6.74 16.14 -0.13
C ALA A 374 6.42 16.37 1.37
N PRO A 375 6.70 15.38 2.25
CA PRO A 375 7.23 14.05 1.94
C PRO A 375 6.15 13.12 1.37
N ARG A 376 6.54 12.23 0.47
CA ARG A 376 5.68 11.25 -0.20
C ARG A 376 6.06 9.84 0.23
N GLY A 377 5.05 8.99 0.43
CA GLY A 377 5.22 7.63 0.92
C GLY A 377 5.31 6.56 -0.17
N SER A 378 5.77 5.38 0.23
CA SER A 378 5.54 4.11 -0.46
C SER A 378 4.89 3.12 0.51
N MET A 379 4.31 2.04 -0.02
CA MET A 379 3.69 1.00 0.81
C MET A 379 4.68 0.33 1.78
N LEU A 380 5.99 0.53 1.55
CA LEU A 380 7.08 0.08 2.41
C LEU A 380 6.97 0.56 3.87
N LEU A 381 6.16 1.53 4.27
CA LEU A 381 6.14 1.97 5.68
C LEU A 381 5.20 1.19 6.63
N GLY A 382 4.61 0.08 6.20
CA GLY A 382 3.94 -0.86 7.10
C GLY A 382 4.82 -2.08 7.38
N GLY A 383 4.95 -2.50 8.64
CA GLY A 383 5.74 -3.69 8.99
C GLY A 383 6.47 -3.58 10.32
N GLY A 384 7.35 -4.52 10.59
CA GLY A 384 8.13 -4.71 11.82
C GLY A 384 8.77 -6.11 11.76
N PRO A 385 9.53 -6.55 12.77
CA PRO A 385 9.89 -7.96 12.89
C PRO A 385 8.62 -8.80 12.81
N SER A 386 8.58 -9.70 11.83
CA SER A 386 7.42 -10.52 11.51
C SER A 386 7.83 -11.98 11.47
N GLY A 387 6.85 -12.85 11.68
CA GLY A 387 7.02 -14.29 11.65
C GLY A 387 5.76 -14.97 11.14
N PRO A 388 5.54 -16.25 11.49
CA PRO A 388 4.32 -16.94 11.08
C PRO A 388 3.06 -16.33 11.70
N TRP A 389 3.22 -15.47 12.70
CA TRP A 389 2.19 -14.74 13.40
C TRP A 389 1.81 -13.39 12.76
N GLY A 390 2.39 -13.04 11.61
CA GLY A 390 2.28 -11.70 11.02
C GLY A 390 3.04 -10.63 11.81
N CYS A 391 2.95 -9.38 11.34
CA CYS A 391 3.37 -8.19 12.09
C CYS A 391 2.36 -7.95 13.22
N ASN A 392 2.79 -7.99 14.47
CA ASN A 392 1.86 -8.02 15.59
C ASN A 392 2.45 -7.36 16.85
N ALA A 393 1.67 -7.28 17.93
CA ALA A 393 2.01 -6.52 19.14
C ALA A 393 2.94 -7.23 20.13
N MET A 394 3.53 -8.39 19.77
CA MET A 394 4.54 -9.09 20.59
C MET A 394 5.77 -8.19 20.84
N LEU A 395 6.60 -8.54 21.83
CA LEU A 395 7.74 -7.73 22.25
C LEU A 395 8.82 -7.70 21.16
N TRP A 396 9.35 -6.51 20.84
CA TRP A 396 10.44 -6.37 19.89
C TRP A 396 11.71 -5.83 20.54
N LEU A 397 12.86 -6.42 20.21
CA LEU A 397 14.17 -6.00 20.69
C LEU A 397 15.13 -5.76 19.52
N ASN A 398 16.00 -4.76 19.67
CA ASN A 398 17.04 -4.43 18.67
C ASN A 398 18.31 -5.27 18.87
N SER A 399 19.36 -4.98 18.09
CA SER A 399 20.63 -5.74 18.12
C SER A 399 21.42 -5.57 19.43
N GLU A 400 21.08 -4.57 20.24
CA GLU A 400 21.66 -4.31 21.56
C GLU A 400 20.83 -4.93 22.69
N GLY A 401 19.71 -5.60 22.37
CA GLY A 401 18.82 -6.24 23.33
C GLY A 401 17.79 -5.29 23.95
N GLU A 402 17.65 -4.07 23.43
CA GLU A 402 16.74 -3.04 23.95
C GLU A 402 15.38 -3.09 23.27
N ARG A 403 14.33 -2.90 24.07
CA ARG A 403 13.00 -2.55 23.55
C ARG A 403 13.03 -1.11 23.04
N PHE A 404 12.38 -0.83 21.91
CA PHE A 404 12.57 0.44 21.21
C PHE A 404 11.29 1.14 20.70
N THR A 405 10.12 0.52 20.82
CA THR A 405 8.88 1.08 20.26
C THR A 405 7.63 0.52 20.95
N ASN A 406 6.48 1.13 20.64
CA ASN A 406 5.17 0.53 20.83
C ASN A 406 4.88 -0.43 19.67
N GLU A 407 4.96 -1.73 19.93
CA GLU A 407 4.79 -2.81 18.95
C GLU A 407 3.32 -2.98 18.51
N GLY A 408 2.36 -2.45 19.28
CA GLY A 408 0.96 -2.40 18.88
C GLY A 408 0.64 -1.36 17.80
N ASN A 409 1.54 -0.40 17.56
CA ASN A 409 1.42 0.59 16.50
C ASN A 409 2.18 0.15 15.24
N LEU A 410 1.61 -0.82 14.54
CA LEU A 410 2.17 -1.37 13.29
C LEU A 410 2.32 -0.32 12.19
N SER A 411 1.52 0.75 12.23
CA SER A 411 1.55 1.84 11.25
C SER A 411 2.83 2.67 11.29
N ALA A 412 3.55 2.70 12.42
CA ALA A 412 4.79 3.45 12.60
C ALA A 412 6.03 2.54 12.67
N ALA A 413 5.82 1.24 12.72
CA ALA A 413 6.81 0.27 13.16
C ALA A 413 8.02 0.18 12.23
N GLN A 414 7.85 0.20 10.90
CA GLN A 414 9.00 0.22 9.99
C GLN A 414 9.91 1.44 10.16
N THR A 415 9.34 2.60 10.46
CA THR A 415 10.15 3.80 10.73
C THR A 415 10.92 3.67 12.05
N ALA A 416 10.33 3.02 13.06
CA ALA A 416 11.01 2.74 14.32
C ALA A 416 12.16 1.72 14.14
N CYS A 417 11.93 0.65 13.36
CA CYS A 417 12.93 -0.35 13.01
C CYS A 417 14.13 0.26 12.27
N ALA A 418 13.88 1.13 11.30
CA ALA A 418 14.93 1.78 10.52
C ALA A 418 15.83 2.73 11.34
N ARG A 419 15.43 3.11 12.55
CA ARG A 419 16.22 3.96 13.46
C ARG A 419 17.09 3.17 14.44
N GLN A 420 17.00 1.85 14.44
CA GLN A 420 17.78 1.01 15.34
C GLN A 420 19.24 0.89 14.89
N PRO A 421 20.16 0.52 15.79
CA PRO A 421 21.51 0.12 15.42
C PRO A 421 21.50 -0.99 14.37
N GLU A 422 22.60 -1.11 13.62
CA GLU A 422 22.77 -2.19 12.64
C GLU A 422 22.67 -3.58 13.30
N GLY A 423 22.12 -4.53 12.57
CA GLY A 423 22.02 -5.94 12.97
C GLY A 423 20.59 -6.42 13.19
N THR A 424 20.48 -7.45 14.03
CA THR A 424 19.25 -8.21 14.23
C THR A 424 18.17 -7.41 14.95
N LEU A 425 16.95 -7.45 14.40
CA LEU A 425 15.72 -7.13 15.09
C LEU A 425 14.99 -8.45 15.38
N CYS A 426 14.57 -8.65 16.63
CA CYS A 426 13.82 -9.85 17.00
C CYS A 426 12.45 -9.52 17.55
N LEU A 427 11.50 -10.42 17.30
CA LEU A 427 10.21 -10.49 17.98
C LEU A 427 10.27 -11.69 18.93
N VAL A 428 9.89 -11.47 20.18
CA VAL A 428 9.96 -12.46 21.27
C VAL A 428 8.58 -12.69 21.88
N THR A 429 8.25 -13.94 22.14
CA THR A 429 7.02 -14.38 22.81
C THR A 429 7.29 -15.67 23.60
N ASP A 430 6.29 -16.19 24.29
CA ASP A 430 6.37 -17.44 25.04
C ASP A 430 5.19 -18.38 24.71
N LYS A 431 4.91 -19.38 25.55
CA LYS A 431 3.81 -20.33 25.36
C LYS A 431 2.43 -19.67 25.16
N LYS A 432 2.27 -18.39 25.55
CA LYS A 432 1.06 -17.59 25.36
C LYS A 432 0.97 -16.93 23.98
N TRP A 433 1.84 -17.29 23.02
CA TRP A 433 1.88 -16.69 21.68
C TRP A 433 0.51 -16.55 21.01
N LEU A 434 -0.37 -17.54 21.14
CA LEU A 434 -1.69 -17.51 20.50
C LEU A 434 -2.57 -16.38 21.07
N LYS A 435 -2.44 -16.08 22.37
CA LYS A 435 -3.10 -14.93 22.99
C LYS A 435 -2.63 -13.62 22.36
N SER A 436 -1.33 -13.49 22.11
CA SER A 436 -0.73 -12.30 21.48
C SER A 436 -1.18 -12.11 20.04
N VAL A 437 -1.29 -13.21 19.29
CA VAL A 437 -1.87 -13.18 17.93
C VAL A 437 -3.31 -12.69 17.98
N CYS A 438 -4.15 -13.26 18.85
CA CYS A 438 -5.56 -12.90 18.97
C CYS A 438 -5.78 -11.44 19.42
N ALA A 439 -4.84 -10.88 20.18
CA ALA A 439 -4.88 -9.50 20.67
C ALA A 439 -4.43 -8.44 19.65
N SER A 440 -3.84 -8.85 18.52
CA SER A 440 -3.22 -7.93 17.54
C SER A 440 -4.22 -7.39 16.52
N GLY A 441 -3.80 -6.41 15.71
CA GLY A 441 -4.71 -5.72 14.79
C GLY A 441 -4.77 -6.31 13.38
N LEU A 442 -5.74 -5.86 12.58
CA LEU A 442 -5.99 -6.33 11.21
C LEU A 442 -5.35 -5.44 10.15
N GLU A 443 -4.31 -4.70 10.51
CA GLU A 443 -3.53 -3.92 9.56
C GLU A 443 -2.85 -4.80 8.50
N HIS A 444 -2.35 -4.18 7.43
CA HIS A 444 -1.58 -4.88 6.41
C HIS A 444 -0.39 -5.63 7.01
N GLY A 445 -0.31 -6.94 6.74
CA GLY A 445 0.69 -7.84 7.31
C GLY A 445 0.36 -8.35 8.72
N GLY A 446 -0.74 -7.93 9.34
CA GLY A 446 -1.24 -8.44 10.62
C GLY A 446 -1.83 -9.85 10.52
N PRO A 447 -2.11 -10.50 11.67
CA PRO A 447 -2.78 -11.80 11.69
C PRO A 447 -4.13 -11.77 11.00
N ASN A 448 -4.47 -12.83 10.25
CA ASN A 448 -5.75 -12.93 9.57
C ASN A 448 -6.38 -14.31 9.80
N ALA A 449 -7.48 -14.31 10.53
CA ALA A 449 -8.19 -15.51 10.91
C ALA A 449 -9.42 -15.82 10.04
N GLY A 450 -9.65 -15.06 8.97
CA GLY A 450 -10.74 -15.30 8.03
C GLY A 450 -10.71 -16.69 7.38
N ARG A 451 -9.59 -17.42 7.51
CA ARG A 451 -9.49 -18.85 7.19
C ARG A 451 -9.04 -19.64 8.43
N PRO A 452 -9.98 -20.13 9.27
CA PRO A 452 -9.66 -20.81 10.53
C PRO A 452 -8.69 -22.00 10.42
N GLN A 453 -8.68 -22.72 9.29
CA GLN A 453 -7.72 -23.79 9.01
C GLN A 453 -6.26 -23.34 9.19
N TYR A 454 -5.93 -22.07 8.92
CA TYR A 454 -4.55 -21.59 9.05
C TYR A 454 -4.11 -21.47 10.51
N TYR A 455 -5.04 -21.26 11.42
CA TYR A 455 -4.76 -21.29 12.86
C TYR A 455 -4.58 -22.72 13.37
N ILE A 456 -5.37 -23.67 12.85
CA ILE A 456 -5.17 -25.10 13.15
C ILE A 456 -3.77 -25.55 12.70
N ASP A 457 -3.40 -25.22 11.45
CA ASP A 457 -2.07 -25.50 10.91
C ASP A 457 -0.95 -24.87 11.74
N LEU A 458 -1.10 -23.59 12.08
CA LEU A 458 -0.13 -22.84 12.88
C LEU A 458 0.06 -23.46 14.28
N ILE A 459 -1.03 -23.83 14.96
CA ILE A 459 -0.96 -24.50 16.27
C ILE A 459 -0.21 -25.83 16.17
N ASN A 460 -0.57 -26.65 15.18
CA ASN A 460 0.10 -27.95 14.97
C ASN A 460 1.60 -27.79 14.68
N ASP A 461 1.98 -26.82 13.85
CA ASP A 461 3.39 -26.53 13.53
C ASP A 461 4.15 -26.04 14.78
N MET A 462 3.53 -25.15 15.57
CA MET A 462 4.10 -24.63 16.82
C MET A 462 4.28 -25.73 17.89
N ASP A 463 3.34 -26.66 18.00
CA ASP A 463 3.40 -27.79 18.93
C ASP A 463 4.49 -28.80 18.55
N ALA A 464 4.77 -28.94 17.25
CA ALA A 464 5.82 -29.81 16.73
C ALA A 464 7.25 -29.24 16.88
N LEU A 465 7.38 -27.96 17.24
CA LEU A 465 8.66 -27.27 17.30
C LEU A 465 9.57 -27.82 18.41
N VAL A 466 10.82 -28.09 18.08
CA VAL A 466 11.86 -28.59 19.01
C VAL A 466 12.81 -27.46 19.38
N SER A 467 13.23 -27.41 20.65
CA SER A 467 14.15 -26.40 21.16
C SER A 467 15.53 -26.54 20.48
N GLY A 468 16.11 -25.41 20.05
CA GLY A 468 17.43 -25.40 19.41
C GLY A 468 17.72 -24.16 18.57
N PRO A 469 19.01 -23.91 18.25
CA PRO A 469 19.46 -22.68 17.59
C PRO A 469 19.06 -22.57 16.10
N GLU A 470 18.81 -23.70 15.45
CA GLU A 470 18.38 -23.72 14.03
C GLU A 470 16.90 -23.34 13.86
N GLY A 471 16.12 -23.40 14.95
CA GLY A 471 14.67 -23.23 14.92
C GLY A 471 13.96 -24.30 14.09
N GLY A 472 12.72 -24.01 13.71
CA GLY A 472 11.91 -24.85 12.84
C GLY A 472 10.99 -24.02 11.97
N THR A 473 10.54 -24.64 10.88
CA THR A 473 9.73 -24.01 9.85
C THR A 473 8.26 -24.04 10.24
N ILE A 474 7.63 -22.87 10.31
CA ILE A 474 6.22 -22.70 10.71
C ILE A 474 5.45 -22.01 9.60
N ARG A 475 4.28 -22.53 9.22
CA ARG A 475 3.41 -21.90 8.22
C ARG A 475 2.70 -20.68 8.81
N GLY A 476 2.70 -19.59 8.06
CA GLY A 476 2.09 -18.33 8.49
C GLY A 476 0.55 -18.34 8.51
N CYS A 477 -0.02 -17.51 9.40
CA CYS A 477 -1.45 -17.21 9.49
C CYS A 477 -1.89 -15.98 8.67
N THR A 478 -0.99 -15.40 7.87
CA THR A 478 -1.34 -14.33 6.91
C THR A 478 -1.79 -14.97 5.61
N VAL A 479 -3.03 -14.69 5.18
CA VAL A 479 -3.66 -15.48 4.11
C VAL A 479 -3.06 -15.27 2.72
N ALA A 480 -2.69 -14.03 2.40
CA ALA A 480 -2.09 -13.67 1.12
C ALA A 480 -0.75 -14.38 0.87
N GLU A 481 0.02 -14.58 1.95
CA GLU A 481 1.43 -14.87 1.83
C GLU A 481 1.78 -16.28 2.25
N ARG A 482 1.08 -16.90 3.24
CA ARG A 482 1.36 -18.23 3.83
C ARG A 482 2.85 -18.60 3.93
N MET A 483 3.72 -17.60 3.96
CA MET A 483 5.15 -17.79 3.84
C MET A 483 5.60 -18.49 5.10
N GLU A 484 6.41 -19.52 4.92
CA GLU A 484 6.99 -20.21 6.04
C GLU A 484 8.04 -19.31 6.69
N SER A 485 8.09 -19.33 8.01
CA SER A 485 9.04 -18.57 8.81
C SER A 485 9.78 -19.50 9.75
N THR A 486 11.07 -19.25 9.96
CA THR A 486 11.86 -19.96 10.97
C THR A 486 11.56 -19.37 12.35
N VAL A 487 11.05 -20.20 13.26
CA VAL A 487 10.84 -19.85 14.66
C VAL A 487 11.87 -20.60 15.51
N ILE A 488 12.59 -19.86 16.36
CA ILE A 488 13.51 -20.41 17.35
C ILE A 488 12.72 -20.70 18.62
N LYS A 489 12.94 -21.88 19.21
CA LYS A 489 12.35 -22.29 20.50
C LYS A 489 13.47 -22.54 21.53
N ALA A 490 13.26 -22.13 22.76
CA ALA A 490 14.14 -22.39 23.88
C ALA A 490 13.36 -22.66 25.17
N ASP A 491 13.98 -23.36 26.11
CA ASP A 491 13.35 -23.68 27.40
C ASP A 491 13.62 -22.58 28.44
N THR A 492 14.63 -21.75 28.21
CA THR A 492 14.99 -20.57 29.02
C THR A 492 15.24 -19.33 28.14
N LEU A 493 15.11 -18.14 28.73
CA LEU A 493 15.42 -16.88 28.03
C LEU A 493 16.92 -16.73 27.75
N GLU A 494 17.77 -17.28 28.62
CA GLU A 494 19.22 -17.30 28.44
C GLU A 494 19.63 -18.11 27.21
N GLU A 495 19.04 -19.28 27.02
CA GLU A 495 19.22 -20.10 25.81
C GLU A 495 18.67 -19.40 24.57
N LEU A 496 17.49 -18.76 24.68
CA LEU A 496 16.91 -18.01 23.56
C LEU A 496 17.85 -16.88 23.11
N ALA A 497 18.41 -16.13 24.05
CA ALA A 497 19.36 -15.07 23.78
C ALA A 497 20.64 -15.61 23.10
N ASP A 498 21.16 -16.76 23.56
CA ASP A 498 22.31 -17.41 22.93
C ASP A 498 22.00 -17.87 21.49
N TYR A 499 20.82 -18.45 21.25
CA TYR A 499 20.38 -18.91 19.93
C TYR A 499 20.17 -17.74 18.94
N LEU A 500 19.75 -16.58 19.45
CA LEU A 500 19.62 -15.34 18.68
C LEU A 500 20.97 -14.64 18.43
N GLY A 501 22.04 -15.07 19.11
CA GLY A 501 23.38 -14.52 18.96
C GLY A 501 23.70 -13.32 19.85
N TYR A 502 22.86 -13.02 20.85
CA TYR A 502 23.17 -11.99 21.85
C TYR A 502 24.31 -12.46 22.76
N THR A 503 25.34 -11.63 22.93
CA THR A 503 26.51 -11.94 23.76
C THR A 503 26.92 -10.75 24.61
N GLY A 504 27.65 -11.00 25.71
CA GLY A 504 28.16 -9.95 26.59
C GLY A 504 27.07 -9.01 27.09
N ALA A 505 27.32 -7.70 27.04
CA ALA A 505 26.37 -6.67 27.50
C ALA A 505 25.01 -6.75 26.78
N ALA A 506 24.97 -7.08 25.49
CA ALA A 506 23.71 -7.15 24.75
C ALA A 506 22.82 -8.32 25.25
N LYS A 507 23.42 -9.42 25.71
CA LYS A 507 22.68 -10.53 26.34
C LYS A 507 22.10 -10.11 27.69
N GLU A 508 22.87 -9.38 28.50
CA GLU A 508 22.40 -8.85 29.78
C GLU A 508 21.24 -7.87 29.58
N THR A 509 21.35 -6.97 28.60
CA THR A 509 20.29 -6.03 28.21
C THR A 509 19.04 -6.74 27.69
N PHE A 510 19.19 -7.77 26.85
CA PHE A 510 18.07 -8.57 26.36
C PHE A 510 17.22 -9.14 27.50
N LEU A 511 17.87 -9.79 28.48
CA LEU A 511 17.19 -10.37 29.63
C LEU A 511 16.53 -9.29 30.51
N ALA A 512 17.24 -8.18 30.75
CA ALA A 512 16.73 -7.06 31.53
C ALA A 512 15.53 -6.37 30.86
N SER A 513 15.54 -6.23 29.53
CA SER A 513 14.44 -5.65 28.76
C SER A 513 13.18 -6.49 28.84
N ILE A 514 13.31 -7.83 28.77
CA ILE A 514 12.17 -8.74 28.91
C ILE A 514 11.58 -8.65 30.32
N GLU A 515 12.43 -8.68 31.35
CA GLU A 515 11.98 -8.53 32.73
C GLU A 515 11.27 -7.18 32.96
N ALA A 516 11.84 -6.08 32.47
CA ALA A 516 11.22 -4.76 32.56
C ALA A 516 9.86 -4.73 31.86
N TYR A 517 9.76 -5.29 30.65
CA TYR A 517 8.49 -5.39 29.93
C TYR A 517 7.45 -6.23 30.70
N ASN A 518 7.86 -7.33 31.32
CA ASN A 518 6.97 -8.14 32.16
C ASN A 518 6.40 -7.33 33.33
N GLN A 519 7.24 -6.52 34.00
CA GLN A 519 6.78 -5.64 35.07
C GLN A 519 5.74 -4.62 34.59
N LEU A 520 5.89 -4.07 33.39
CA LEU A 520 4.87 -3.20 32.77
C LEU A 520 3.57 -3.96 32.51
N CYS A 521 3.66 -5.20 32.01
CA CYS A 521 2.49 -6.06 31.78
C CYS A 521 1.73 -6.34 33.08
N TYR A 522 2.42 -6.69 34.16
CA TYR A 522 1.79 -6.92 35.47
C TYR A 522 1.17 -5.64 36.05
N ALA A 523 1.77 -4.49 35.80
CA ALA A 523 1.20 -3.19 36.18
C ALA A 523 -0.01 -2.78 35.32
N GLY A 524 -0.26 -3.46 34.19
CA GLY A 524 -1.35 -3.17 33.26
C GLY A 524 -1.19 -1.84 32.50
N LYS A 525 0.03 -1.30 32.43
CA LYS A 525 0.31 -0.02 31.77
C LYS A 525 1.75 0.05 31.27
N ASP A 526 1.92 0.24 29.97
CA ASP A 526 3.21 0.53 29.36
C ASP A 526 3.56 2.01 29.56
N THR A 527 4.40 2.30 30.54
CA THR A 527 4.87 3.67 30.80
C THR A 527 6.01 4.11 29.90
N ASP A 528 6.58 3.20 29.11
CA ASP A 528 7.74 3.48 28.27
C ASP A 528 7.31 3.95 26.89
N TYR A 529 6.42 3.19 26.24
CA TYR A 529 5.99 3.45 24.86
C TYR A 529 4.47 3.52 24.67
N GLY A 530 3.67 3.31 25.73
CA GLY A 530 2.21 3.44 25.67
C GLY A 530 1.51 2.36 24.84
N LYS A 531 2.05 1.13 24.77
CA LYS A 531 1.32 -0.04 24.27
C LYS A 531 0.00 -0.21 25.03
N ASP A 532 -1.07 -0.51 24.29
CA ASP A 532 -2.39 -0.69 24.89
C ASP A 532 -2.44 -1.94 25.79
N ALA A 533 -3.11 -1.84 26.94
CA ALA A 533 -3.16 -2.92 27.91
C ALA A 533 -3.76 -4.22 27.34
N SER A 534 -4.62 -4.13 26.32
CA SER A 534 -5.25 -5.28 25.65
C SER A 534 -4.26 -6.21 24.96
N CYS A 535 -3.06 -5.73 24.61
CA CYS A 535 -2.01 -6.49 23.95
C CYS A 535 -0.70 -6.59 24.78
N MET A 536 -0.73 -6.17 26.06
CA MET A 536 0.36 -6.34 27.01
C MET A 536 0.34 -7.76 27.61
N ILE A 537 1.06 -8.67 26.97
CA ILE A 537 1.19 -10.07 27.41
C ILE A 537 2.65 -10.31 27.85
N PRO A 538 2.88 -10.73 29.10
CA PRO A 538 4.24 -10.97 29.59
C PRO A 538 4.87 -12.19 28.90
N VAL A 539 6.20 -12.17 28.81
CA VAL A 539 7.07 -13.23 28.30
C VAL A 539 7.81 -13.85 29.49
N ASP A 540 7.13 -14.74 30.20
CA ASP A 540 7.55 -15.26 31.52
C ASP A 540 7.29 -16.76 31.69
N GLU A 541 6.71 -17.44 30.70
CA GLU A 541 6.35 -18.85 30.80
C GLU A 541 6.89 -19.68 29.62
N ALA A 542 7.90 -20.52 29.91
CA ALA A 542 8.47 -21.44 28.95
C ALA A 542 7.43 -22.39 28.29
N PRO A 543 7.66 -22.86 27.05
CA PRO A 543 8.80 -22.52 26.19
C PRO A 543 8.75 -21.08 25.66
N PHE A 544 9.92 -20.52 25.36
CA PHE A 544 10.09 -19.20 24.77
C PHE A 544 10.36 -19.32 23.28
N TYR A 545 9.89 -18.34 22.52
CA TYR A 545 9.99 -18.32 21.06
C TYR A 545 10.47 -16.98 20.54
N ALA A 546 11.20 -17.01 19.43
CA ALA A 546 11.55 -15.79 18.72
C ALA A 546 11.62 -16.01 17.20
N VAL A 547 11.41 -14.90 16.49
CA VAL A 547 11.82 -14.75 15.09
C VAL A 547 12.84 -13.64 15.00
N LYS A 548 13.78 -13.77 14.06
CA LYS A 548 14.82 -12.78 13.80
C LYS A 548 14.75 -12.29 12.37
N SER A 549 14.98 -11.00 12.20
CA SER A 549 15.07 -10.32 10.91
C SER A 549 16.27 -9.38 10.94
N GLU A 550 16.89 -9.14 9.79
CA GLU A 550 17.90 -8.10 9.67
C GLU A 550 17.24 -6.75 9.39
N LYS A 551 17.82 -5.68 9.94
CA LYS A 551 17.40 -4.32 9.62
C LYS A 551 17.51 -4.06 8.11
N ASN A 552 16.49 -3.41 7.54
CA ASN A 552 16.49 -3.01 6.13
C ASN A 552 17.05 -1.59 5.95
N ASP A 553 18.34 -1.51 5.67
CA ASP A 553 19.05 -0.24 5.43
C ASP A 553 19.00 0.26 3.99
N LYS A 554 18.51 -0.57 3.07
CA LYS A 554 18.41 -0.24 1.64
C LYS A 554 16.94 -0.32 1.17
N PRO A 555 16.05 0.53 1.72
CA PRO A 555 14.65 0.52 1.34
C PRO A 555 14.49 0.92 -0.12
N THR A 556 13.84 0.08 -0.93
CA THR A 556 13.33 0.47 -2.25
C THR A 556 11.81 0.64 -2.20
N PRO A 557 11.21 1.44 -3.11
CA PRO A 557 9.76 1.52 -3.20
C PRO A 557 9.15 0.13 -3.35
N MET A 558 8.09 -0.15 -2.60
CA MET A 558 7.45 -1.47 -2.59
C MET A 558 5.97 -1.34 -2.91
N MET A 559 5.48 -2.26 -3.75
CA MET A 559 4.10 -2.39 -4.21
C MET A 559 3.54 -1.14 -4.88
N VAL A 560 3.29 -0.04 -4.16
CA VAL A 560 2.57 1.16 -4.61
C VAL A 560 3.24 2.42 -4.05
N THR A 561 3.22 3.53 -4.78
CA THR A 561 3.53 4.87 -4.23
C THR A 561 2.26 5.52 -3.66
N MET A 562 2.39 6.17 -2.51
CA MET A 562 1.25 6.62 -1.70
C MET A 562 0.73 8.02 -2.09
N SER A 563 1.28 8.60 -3.15
CA SER A 563 0.94 9.94 -3.62
C SER A 563 0.51 9.97 -5.08
N GLY A 564 -0.35 10.91 -5.43
CA GLY A 564 -0.87 11.08 -6.78
C GLY A 564 -1.22 12.54 -7.10
N LEU A 565 -1.99 12.74 -8.17
CA LEU A 565 -2.45 14.04 -8.61
C LEU A 565 -3.37 14.68 -7.56
N VAL A 566 -3.15 15.96 -7.30
CA VAL A 566 -4.00 16.78 -6.43
C VAL A 566 -5.34 17.01 -7.11
N THR A 567 -6.42 16.72 -6.37
CA THR A 567 -7.78 16.84 -6.87
C THR A 567 -8.70 17.57 -5.89
N ASP A 568 -9.86 18.02 -6.37
CA ASP A 568 -10.98 18.38 -5.49
C ASP A 568 -11.69 17.14 -4.92
N LYS A 569 -12.70 17.36 -4.07
CA LYS A 569 -13.50 16.27 -3.47
C LYS A 569 -14.28 15.42 -4.48
N ARG A 570 -14.40 15.87 -5.74
CA ARG A 570 -15.02 15.15 -6.86
C ARG A 570 -13.98 14.60 -7.83
N GLN A 571 -12.73 14.50 -7.40
CA GLN A 571 -11.62 13.91 -8.15
C GLN A 571 -11.23 14.66 -9.42
N ASN A 572 -11.67 15.92 -9.59
CA ASN A 572 -11.18 16.77 -10.67
C ASN A 572 -9.73 17.16 -10.38
N VAL A 573 -8.82 16.94 -11.32
CA VAL A 573 -7.43 17.37 -11.19
C VAL A 573 -7.36 18.89 -11.13
N LEU A 574 -6.59 19.40 -10.17
CA LEU A 574 -6.42 20.83 -9.95
C LEU A 574 -5.14 21.34 -10.62
N ASP A 575 -5.24 22.52 -11.22
CA ASP A 575 -4.07 23.27 -11.68
C ASP A 575 -3.32 23.94 -10.52
N MET A 576 -2.21 24.62 -10.85
CA MET A 576 -1.38 25.36 -9.89
C MET A 576 -2.11 26.48 -9.14
N SER A 577 -3.24 26.97 -9.66
CA SER A 577 -4.09 27.97 -8.99
C SER A 577 -5.14 27.35 -8.07
N GLY A 578 -5.23 26.02 -8.04
CA GLY A 578 -6.26 25.28 -7.31
C GLY A 578 -7.60 25.21 -8.05
N LYS A 579 -7.65 25.59 -9.33
CA LYS A 579 -8.85 25.49 -10.16
C LYS A 579 -8.89 24.13 -10.85
N LYS A 580 -10.08 23.55 -11.01
CA LYS A 580 -10.22 22.32 -11.78
C LYS A 580 -9.78 22.51 -13.24
N ILE A 581 -9.01 21.54 -13.74
CA ILE A 581 -8.77 21.36 -15.17
C ILE A 581 -10.00 20.64 -15.72
N LYS A 582 -10.79 21.34 -16.53
CA LYS A 582 -12.06 20.82 -17.00
C LYS A 582 -11.84 19.58 -17.86
N GLY A 583 -12.61 18.53 -17.58
CA GLY A 583 -12.52 17.25 -18.28
C GLY A 583 -11.35 16.36 -17.81
N LEU A 584 -10.70 16.65 -16.68
CA LEU A 584 -9.61 15.82 -16.15
C LEU A 584 -9.91 15.29 -14.75
N TYR A 585 -9.93 13.97 -14.62
CA TYR A 585 -10.15 13.28 -13.35
C TYR A 585 -9.01 12.30 -13.04
N ALA A 586 -8.83 11.95 -11.76
CA ALA A 586 -7.89 10.92 -11.34
C ALA A 586 -8.52 9.95 -10.33
N ALA A 587 -8.22 8.66 -10.46
CA ALA A 587 -8.68 7.61 -9.55
C ALA A 587 -7.59 6.55 -9.35
N GLY A 588 -7.78 5.67 -8.35
CA GLY A 588 -6.80 4.66 -8.00
C GLY A 588 -5.46 5.25 -7.59
N ASN A 589 -4.36 4.67 -8.05
CA ASN A 589 -3.03 5.16 -7.66
C ASN A 589 -2.62 6.46 -8.36
N CYS A 590 -3.36 6.93 -9.37
CA CYS A 590 -3.17 8.27 -9.92
C CYS A 590 -3.74 9.37 -9.00
N LEU A 591 -4.64 9.02 -8.08
CA LEU A 591 -5.30 9.97 -7.18
C LEU A 591 -4.46 10.23 -5.93
N GLY A 592 -4.21 11.51 -5.65
CA GLY A 592 -3.62 11.96 -4.39
C GLY A 592 -4.62 12.13 -3.26
N GLY A 593 -4.13 12.44 -2.06
CA GLY A 593 -4.93 12.71 -0.87
C GLY A 593 -5.43 11.45 -0.15
N ARG A 594 -4.96 10.26 -0.57
CA ARG A 594 -5.38 8.96 -0.02
C ARG A 594 -4.68 8.59 1.29
N TYR A 595 -3.40 8.95 1.43
CA TYR A 595 -2.53 8.50 2.51
C TYR A 595 -1.72 9.65 3.11
N GLY A 596 -1.03 9.35 4.21
CA GLY A 596 0.01 10.23 4.76
C GLY A 596 1.39 9.83 4.27
N LEU A 597 2.31 9.60 5.22
CA LEU A 597 3.71 9.29 4.90
C LEU A 597 3.95 7.82 4.55
N GLY A 598 3.00 6.93 4.86
CA GLY A 598 3.11 5.49 4.66
C GLY A 598 1.75 4.81 4.52
N TYR A 599 1.76 3.48 4.36
CA TYR A 599 0.56 2.65 4.26
C TYR A 599 -0.03 2.32 5.63
N SER A 600 -0.47 3.38 6.32
CA SER A 600 -1.00 3.33 7.68
C SER A 600 -2.52 3.31 7.59
N THR A 601 -3.12 2.12 7.56
CA THR A 601 -4.56 1.96 7.32
C THR A 601 -5.19 1.04 8.36
N PRO A 602 -6.47 1.24 8.71
CA PRO A 602 -7.09 0.57 9.85
C PRO A 602 -7.61 -0.84 9.53
N CYS A 603 -7.36 -1.35 8.33
CA CYS A 603 -7.58 -2.74 7.90
C CYS A 603 -6.62 -3.04 6.73
N ALA A 604 -6.53 -4.28 6.25
CA ALA A 604 -5.88 -4.57 4.97
C ALA A 604 -6.72 -4.13 3.75
N GLY A 605 -6.24 -4.35 2.52
CA GLY A 605 -7.02 -4.14 1.29
C GLY A 605 -7.38 -2.71 0.89
N ASN A 606 -6.89 -1.69 1.61
CA ASN A 606 -7.26 -0.29 1.37
C ASN A 606 -6.84 0.26 0.01
N SER A 607 -5.69 -0.16 -0.54
CA SER A 607 -5.26 0.30 -1.87
C SER A 607 -6.25 -0.07 -2.97
N ILE A 608 -6.66 -1.35 -3.01
CA ILE A 608 -7.66 -1.83 -3.98
C ILE A 608 -9.04 -1.29 -3.63
N GLY A 609 -9.41 -1.28 -2.34
CA GLY A 609 -10.67 -0.69 -1.87
C GLY A 609 -10.86 0.76 -2.32
N MET A 610 -9.85 1.60 -2.14
CA MET A 610 -9.85 2.98 -2.65
C MET A 610 -9.86 3.01 -4.18
N ALA A 611 -9.12 2.11 -4.85
CA ALA A 611 -9.11 2.06 -6.31
C ALA A 611 -10.50 1.78 -6.90
N VAL A 612 -11.19 0.73 -6.45
CA VAL A 612 -12.52 0.39 -6.96
C VAL A 612 -13.55 1.46 -6.59
N THR A 613 -13.48 1.99 -5.37
CA THR A 613 -14.44 3.01 -4.89
C THR A 613 -14.26 4.34 -5.61
N HIS A 614 -13.05 4.89 -5.64
CA HIS A 614 -12.77 6.14 -6.33
C HIS A 614 -12.84 6.01 -7.85
N GLY A 615 -12.61 4.81 -8.41
CA GLY A 615 -12.91 4.50 -9.80
C GLY A 615 -14.40 4.67 -10.10
N ARG A 616 -15.26 3.96 -9.35
CA ARG A 616 -16.72 4.06 -9.48
C ARG A 616 -17.22 5.50 -9.32
N LEU A 617 -16.74 6.20 -8.29
CA LEU A 617 -17.11 7.60 -8.05
C LEU A 617 -16.66 8.53 -9.18
N ALA A 618 -15.46 8.36 -9.75
CA ALA A 618 -15.01 9.16 -10.89
C ALA A 618 -15.91 8.98 -12.12
N GLY A 619 -16.31 7.73 -12.42
CA GLY A 619 -17.26 7.43 -13.49
C GLY A 619 -18.65 8.06 -13.26
N GLN A 620 -19.10 8.14 -12.01
CA GLN A 620 -20.34 8.83 -11.65
C GLN A 620 -20.19 10.35 -11.79
N PHE A 621 -19.14 10.95 -11.23
CA PHE A 621 -18.94 12.40 -11.26
C PHE A 621 -18.80 12.95 -12.67
N ILE A 622 -18.07 12.26 -13.56
CA ILE A 622 -17.94 12.71 -14.96
C ILE A 622 -19.26 12.63 -15.72
N SER A 623 -20.18 11.76 -15.28
CA SER A 623 -21.50 11.61 -15.88
C SER A 623 -22.47 12.74 -15.48
N GLU A 624 -22.19 13.44 -14.39
CA GLU A 624 -23.01 14.56 -13.88
C GLU A 624 -22.61 15.93 -14.46
N GLU A 625 -21.40 16.09 -15.01
CA GLU A 625 -20.98 17.29 -15.76
C GLU A 625 -21.51 17.25 -17.19
#